data_AF-A0A1C6NSS2-F1
#
_entry.id   AF-A0A1C6NSS2-F1
#
_cell.length_a   1.000
_cell.length_b   1.000
_cell.length_c   1.000
_cell.angle_alpha   90.00
_cell.angle_beta   90.00
_cell.angle_gamma   90.00
#
_symmetry.space_group_name_H-M   'P 1'
#
loop_
_entity.id
_entity.type
_entity.pdbx_description
1 polymer ?
#
loop_
_entity_poly.entity_id
_entity_poly.type
_entity_poly.pdbx_seq_one_letter_code
_entity_poly.pdbx_strand_id
1 'polypeptide(L)' 'MGSTVLSLRIDGELLDRLRQHAARRGMSVQDYVVRTLVRDDFDERFHAAVDETEKFYGADTRHPDPADRVT' A
#
# COMPACT_ATOMS: atom_id res chain seq x y z
N MET A 1 -3.91 1.73 29.90
CA MET A 1 -3.87 1.54 28.43
C MET A 1 -4.98 2.39 27.84
N GLY A 2 -4.65 3.40 27.04
CA GLY A 2 -5.66 4.27 26.42
C GLY A 2 -6.06 3.75 25.04
N SER A 3 -7.36 3.69 24.75
CA SER A 3 -7.85 3.52 23.39
C SER A 3 -8.13 4.89 22.76
N THR A 4 -7.85 5.01 21.48
CA THR A 4 -8.16 6.21 20.69
C THR A 4 -9.25 5.84 19.68
N VAL A 5 -10.27 6.68 19.54
CA VAL A 5 -11.42 6.45 18.64
C VAL A 5 -11.33 7.38 17.44
N LEU A 6 -11.54 6.84 16.23
CA LEU A 6 -11.68 7.60 15.00
C LEU A 6 -13.17 7.66 14.61
N SER A 7 -13.71 8.88 14.54
CA SER A 7 -15.09 9.14 14.11
C SER A 7 -15.09 9.98 12.85
N LEU A 8 -15.78 9.50 11.80
CA LEU A 8 -15.87 10.17 10.49
C LEU A 8 -17.33 10.42 10.13
N ARG A 9 -17.63 11.57 9.52
CA ARG A 9 -18.93 11.85 8.90
C ARG A 9 -18.79 11.66 7.40
N ILE A 10 -19.63 10.80 6.84
CA ILE A 10 -19.70 10.52 5.41
C ILE A 10 -21.14 10.57 4.96
N ASP A 11 -21.36 10.78 3.67
CA ASP A 11 -22.68 10.68 3.08
C ASP A 11 -23.21 9.23 3.12
N GLY A 12 -24.53 9.10 3.09
CA GLY A 12 -25.19 7.80 3.21
C GLY A 12 -24.90 6.86 2.04
N GLU A 13 -24.74 7.39 0.82
CA GLU A 13 -24.45 6.59 -0.37
C GLU A 13 -23.06 5.94 -0.26
N LEU A 14 -22.06 6.70 0.19
CA LEU A 14 -20.73 6.18 0.46
C LEU A 14 -20.77 5.10 1.55
N LEU A 15 -21.53 5.29 2.63
CA LEU A 15 -21.68 4.27 3.67
C LEU A 15 -22.32 2.99 3.12
N ASP A 16 -23.31 3.10 2.25
CA ASP A 16 -23.97 1.94 1.64
C ASP A 16 -23.04 1.19 0.68
N ARG A 17 -22.21 1.91 -0.09
CA ARG A 17 -21.15 1.27 -0.90
C ARG A 17 -20.14 0.52 -0.04
N LEU A 18 -19.69 1.12 1.07
CA LEU A 18 -18.78 0.45 2.02
C LEU A 18 -19.40 -0.82 2.60
N ARG A 19 -20.69 -0.79 2.98
CA ARG A 19 -21.45 -1.96 3.44
C ARG A 19 -21.50 -3.07 2.40
N GLN A 20 -21.80 -2.74 1.15
CA GLN A 20 -21.84 -3.74 0.07
C GLN A 20 -20.47 -4.39 -0.15
N HIS A 21 -19.40 -3.61 -0.16
CA HIS A 21 -18.04 -4.13 -0.34
C HIS A 21 -17.56 -4.99 0.83
N ALA A 22 -17.91 -4.62 2.06
CA ALA A 22 -17.64 -5.41 3.25
C ALA A 22 -18.40 -6.75 3.20
N ALA A 23 -19.70 -6.71 2.86
CA ALA A 23 -20.54 -7.90 2.75
C ALA A 23 -20.03 -8.90 1.69
N ARG A 24 -19.60 -8.42 0.52
CA ARG A 24 -18.99 -9.27 -0.53
C ARG A 24 -17.75 -10.02 -0.06
N ARG A 25 -17.07 -9.53 0.99
CA ARG A 25 -15.87 -10.13 1.59
C ARG A 25 -16.16 -10.86 2.91
N GLY A 26 -17.42 -10.93 3.33
CA GLY A 26 -17.80 -11.53 4.62
C GLY A 26 -17.24 -10.76 5.83
N MET A 27 -17.03 -9.45 5.70
CA MET A 27 -16.42 -8.61 6.74
C MET A 27 -17.40 -7.61 7.33
N SER A 28 -17.16 -7.18 8.57
CA SER A 28 -17.83 -5.99 9.10
C SER A 28 -17.38 -4.73 8.36
N VAL A 29 -18.22 -3.70 8.33
CA VAL A 29 -17.84 -2.40 7.73
C VAL A 29 -16.61 -1.82 8.41
N GLN A 30 -16.50 -1.97 9.73
CA GLN A 30 -15.38 -1.45 10.50
C GLN A 30 -14.07 -2.15 10.09
N ASP A 31 -14.06 -3.48 10.08
CA ASP A 31 -12.88 -4.25 9.66
C ASP A 31 -12.51 -3.98 8.21
N TYR A 32 -13.52 -3.79 7.36
CA TYR A 32 -13.31 -3.43 5.97
C TYR A 32 -12.61 -2.07 5.81
N VAL A 33 -13.08 -1.04 6.54
CA VAL A 33 -12.47 0.30 6.53
C VAL A 33 -11.06 0.27 7.11
N VAL A 34 -10.87 -0.34 8.28
CA VAL A 34 -9.54 -0.47 8.91
C VAL A 34 -8.57 -1.18 7.97
N ARG A 35 -8.98 -2.30 7.36
CA ARG A 35 -8.13 -3.05 6.43
C ARG A 35 -7.83 -2.28 5.14
N THR A 36 -8.75 -1.43 4.69
CA THR A 36 -8.53 -0.57 3.52
C THR A 36 -7.51 0.52 3.85
N LEU A 37 -7.66 1.22 4.98
CA LEU A 37 -6.70 2.21 5.45
C LEU A 37 -5.29 1.63 5.66
N VAL A 38 -5.20 0.41 6.19
CA VAL A 38 -3.92 -0.31 6.36
C VAL A 38 -3.34 -0.76 5.01
N ARG A 39 -4.18 -1.13 4.04
CA ARG A 39 -3.73 -1.53 2.70
C ARG A 39 -3.18 -0.35 1.91
N ASP A 40 -3.87 0.79 1.92
CA ASP A 40 -3.40 1.98 1.21
C ASP A 40 -2.03 2.42 1.76
N ASP A 41 -1.85 2.40 3.08
CA ASP A 41 -0.58 2.68 3.76
C ASP A 41 0.52 1.62 3.48
N PHE A 42 0.14 0.35 3.27
CA PHE A 42 1.07 -0.70 2.86
C PHE A 42 1.49 -0.55 1.39
N ASP A 43 0.53 -0.29 0.48
CA ASP A 43 0.78 -0.14 -0.95
C ASP A 43 1.64 1.10 -1.22
N GLU A 44 1.40 2.22 -0.53
CA GLU A 44 2.27 3.41 -0.58
C GLU A 44 3.70 3.11 -0.09
N ARG A 45 3.85 2.41 1.05
CA ARG A 45 5.17 2.00 1.54
C ARG A 45 5.86 1.00 0.63
N PHE A 46 5.10 0.10 0.01
CA PHE A 46 5.60 -0.90 -0.92
C PHE A 46 6.13 -0.23 -2.19
N HIS A 47 5.37 0.70 -2.78
CA HIS A 47 5.82 1.51 -3.91
C HIS A 47 7.08 2.31 -3.57
N ALA A 48 7.11 2.99 -2.42
CA ALA A 48 8.29 3.73 -1.98
C ALA A 48 9.53 2.83 -1.82
N ALA A 49 9.37 1.61 -1.29
CA ALA A 49 10.46 0.65 -1.13
C ALA A 49 10.99 0.12 -2.48
N VAL A 50 10.10 -0.12 -3.44
CA VAL A 50 10.46 -0.50 -4.82
C VAL A 50 11.21 0.64 -5.50
N ASP A 51 10.69 1.87 -5.43
CA ASP A 51 11.31 3.06 -6.03
C ASP A 51 12.73 3.31 -5.48
N GLU A 52 12.93 3.16 -4.17
CA GLU A 52 14.27 3.28 -3.57
C GLU A 52 15.21 2.17 -4.06
N THR A 53 14.73 0.92 -4.09
CA THR A 53 15.53 -0.21 -4.59
C THR A 53 15.94 0.00 -6.04
N GLU A 54 15.05 0.50 -6.90
CA GLU A 54 15.37 0.84 -8.29
C GLU A 54 16.38 2.00 -8.41
N LYS A 55 16.38 2.99 -7.51
CA LYS A 55 17.43 4.02 -7.49
C LYS A 55 18.80 3.45 -7.14
N PHE A 56 18.84 2.51 -6.18
CA PHE A 56 20.09 1.88 -5.75
C PHE A 56 20.67 0.94 -6.82
N TYR A 57 19.84 0.12 -7.48
CA TYR A 57 20.30 -0.86 -8.48
C TYR A 57 20.26 -0.35 -9.93
N GLY A 58 19.39 0.59 -10.25
CA GLY A 58 19.29 1.21 -11.58
C GLY A 58 20.49 2.11 -11.89
N ALA A 59 21.12 2.70 -10.87
CA ALA A 59 22.38 3.43 -11.00
C ALA A 59 23.60 2.52 -11.27
N ASP A 60 23.50 1.22 -10.96
CA ASP A 60 24.59 0.24 -11.05
C ASP A 60 24.60 -0.53 -12.39
N THR A 61 23.70 -0.19 -13.32
CA THR A 61 23.74 -0.72 -14.71
C THR A 61 24.91 -0.14 -15.55
N ARG A 62 25.85 0.56 -14.92
CA ARG A 62 27.20 0.80 -15.47
C ARG A 62 28.24 -0.11 -14.82
N HIS A 63 27.90 -1.38 -14.57
CA HIS A 63 28.93 -2.38 -14.35
C HIS A 63 29.54 -2.73 -15.71
N PRO A 64 30.83 -2.43 -15.98
CA PRO A 64 31.47 -2.87 -17.21
C PRO A 64 31.41 -4.39 -17.28
N ASP A 65 31.11 -4.92 -18.45
CA ASP A 65 31.15 -6.36 -18.71
C ASP A 65 32.55 -6.87 -18.33
N PRO A 66 32.69 -7.91 -17.48
CA PRO A 66 33.99 -8.51 -17.21
C PRO A 66 34.71 -9.00 -18.47
N ALA A 67 34.03 -9.12 -19.62
CA ALA A 67 34.62 -9.38 -20.93
C ALA A 67 35.46 -8.21 -21.49
N ASP A 68 35.23 -6.96 -21.07
CA ASP A 68 35.98 -5.78 -21.55
C ASP A 68 37.37 -5.62 -20.90
N ARG A 69 37.74 -6.51 -19.98
CA ARG A 69 39.04 -6.46 -19.28
C ARG A 69 40.14 -7.33 -19.91
N VAL A 70 39.87 -7.96 -21.06
CA VAL A 70 40.84 -8.80 -21.77
C VAL A 70 40.90 -8.44 -23.25
N THR A 71 41.54 -7.32 -23.55
CA THR A 71 42.24 -7.00 -24.82
C THR A 71 43.23 -5.89 -24.55
#